data_AF-A0A7L4NSL1-F1
#
_entry.id   AF-A0A7L4NSL1-F1
#
_cell.length_a   1.000
_cell.length_b   1.000
_cell.length_c   1.000
_cell.angle_alpha   90.00
_cell.angle_beta   90.00
_cell.angle_gamma   90.00
#
_symmetry.space_group_name_H-M   'P 1'
#
loop_
_entity.id
_entity.type
_entity.pdbx_description
1 polymer ?
#
loop_
_entity_poly.entity_id
_entity_poly.type
_entity_poly.pdbx_seq_one_letter_code
_entity_poly.pdbx_strand_id
1 'polypeptide(L)'
;AGGFGVDFSLATDDFKSGIDLVSHKILSHGVTSFCPTLVTSPPSVYHQATGAHLEGPFISKEKKGAHPERCLRTFEEGAFQDLLATYGSLDCVRIVTLAPEMKRSSEVIQE
;
A
#
# COMPACT_ATOMS: atom_id res chain seq x y z
N ALA A 1 9.41 4.87 -7.67
CA ALA A 1 8.85 6.20 -7.29
C ALA A 1 9.45 6.52 -5.92
N GLY A 2 9.07 7.59 -5.22
CA GLY A 2 9.53 7.74 -3.82
C GLY A 2 9.84 9.16 -3.38
N GLY A 3 9.93 9.36 -2.07
CA GLY A 3 10.25 10.63 -1.44
C GLY A 3 11.72 10.68 -1.07
N PHE A 4 12.45 11.72 -1.50
CA PHE A 4 13.88 11.92 -1.14
C PHE A 4 14.80 10.72 -1.42
N GLY A 5 14.48 9.93 -2.46
CA GLY A 5 15.23 8.73 -2.83
C GLY A 5 14.81 7.45 -2.11
N VAL A 6 13.79 7.51 -1.24
CA VAL A 6 13.21 6.35 -0.55
C VAL A 6 11.96 5.87 -1.28
N ASP A 7 12.00 4.63 -1.76
CA ASP A 7 10.83 3.91 -2.29
C ASP A 7 10.38 2.86 -1.26
N PHE A 8 9.25 3.11 -0.59
CA PHE A 8 8.69 2.20 0.42
C PHE A 8 8.15 0.89 -0.17
N SER A 9 8.06 0.77 -1.50
CA SER A 9 7.61 -0.45 -2.18
C SER A 9 8.76 -1.42 -2.48
N LEU A 10 10.00 -1.07 -2.12
CA LEU A 10 11.13 -1.98 -2.17
C LEU A 10 11.20 -2.74 -0.85
N ALA A 11 11.21 -4.08 -0.92
CA ALA A 11 11.52 -4.92 0.24
C ALA A 11 12.96 -4.62 0.67
N THR A 12 13.10 -3.81 1.71
CA THR A 12 14.38 -3.53 2.34
C THR A 12 14.22 -3.79 3.83
N ASP A 13 15.28 -4.31 4.46
CA ASP A 13 15.31 -4.52 5.91
C ASP A 13 15.29 -3.19 6.69
N ASP A 14 15.36 -2.05 6.00
CA ASP A 14 15.56 -0.72 6.57
C ASP A 14 14.37 0.24 6.35
N PHE A 15 13.15 -0.29 6.43
CA PHE A 15 11.92 0.50 6.31
C PHE A 15 11.91 1.69 7.28
N LYS A 16 12.39 1.47 8.52
CA LYS A 16 12.42 2.48 9.56
C LYS A 16 13.35 3.65 9.25
N SER A 17 14.58 3.41 8.79
CA SER A 17 15.47 4.54 8.45
C SER A 17 14.96 5.28 7.21
N GLY A 18 14.25 4.60 6.31
CA GLY A 18 13.50 5.24 5.23
C GLY A 18 12.45 6.23 5.75
N ILE A 19 11.63 5.82 6.73
CA ILE A 19 10.67 6.72 7.40
C ILE A 19 11.40 7.88 8.06
N ASP A 20 12.45 7.61 8.84
CA ASP A 20 13.18 8.64 9.59
C ASP A 20 13.77 9.69 8.64
N LEU A 21 14.44 9.25 7.56
CA LEU A 21 14.99 10.13 6.54
C LEU A 21 13.91 11.00 5.89
N VAL A 22 12.81 10.39 5.43
CA VAL A 22 11.72 11.13 4.79
C VAL A 22 11.08 12.09 5.77
N SER A 23 10.82 11.67 7.01
CA SER A 23 10.20 12.50 8.05
C SER A 23 11.01 13.76 8.35
N HIS A 24 12.34 13.68 8.37
CA HIS A 24 13.19 14.86 8.56
C HIS A 24 13.21 15.78 7.34
N LYS A 25 13.21 15.22 6.12
CA LYS A 25 13.32 15.99 4.88
C LYS A 25 12.01 16.69 4.48
N ILE A 26 10.86 16.06 4.71
CA ILE A 26 9.56 16.66 4.37
C ILE A 26 9.25 17.89 5.24
N LEU A 27 9.84 18.00 6.43
CA LEU A 27 9.65 19.17 7.32
C LEU A 27 10.11 20.47 6.65
N SER A 28 11.19 20.44 5.84
CA SER A 28 11.63 21.63 5.10
C SER A 28 10.64 22.08 4.03
N HIS A 29 9.60 21.30 3.77
CA HIS A 29 8.52 21.57 2.83
C HIS A 29 7.18 21.86 3.55
N GLY A 30 7.20 22.05 4.88
CA GLY A 30 6.03 22.38 5.69
C GLY A 30 5.13 21.19 6.03
N VAL A 31 5.52 19.96 5.70
CA VAL A 31 4.74 18.76 6.01
C VAL A 31 5.08 18.28 7.43
N THR A 32 4.08 18.27 8.30
CA THR A 32 4.23 17.88 9.72
C THR A 32 3.72 16.46 10.03
N SER A 33 3.01 15.85 9.10
CA SER A 33 2.52 14.47 9.17
C SER A 33 2.41 13.89 7.77
N PHE A 34 2.72 12.62 7.61
CA PHE A 34 2.59 11.91 6.34
C PHE A 34 2.27 10.44 6.58
N CYS A 35 1.76 9.77 5.55
CA CYS A 35 1.55 8.33 5.55
C CYS A 35 2.47 7.73 4.47
N PRO A 36 3.49 6.93 4.82
CA PRO A 36 4.28 6.18 3.84
C PRO A 36 3.37 5.35 2.93
N THR A 37 3.40 5.62 1.63
CA THR A 37 2.56 4.92 0.65
C THR A 37 3.32 3.79 -0.03
N LEU A 38 2.74 2.59 0.00
CA LEU A 38 3.19 1.45 -0.79
C LEU A 38 2.26 1.29 -1.99
N VAL A 39 2.83 1.22 -3.20
CA VAL A 39 2.07 0.93 -4.41
C VAL A 39 1.94 -0.58 -4.64
N THR A 40 1.15 -0.99 -5.64
CA THR A 40 0.96 -2.41 -6.03
C THR A 40 2.29 -3.15 -6.09
N SER A 41 2.45 -4.10 -5.17
CA SER A 41 3.69 -4.86 -4.92
C SER A 41 3.35 -6.34 -4.63
N PRO A 42 4.34 -7.25 -4.65
CA PRO A 42 4.13 -8.62 -4.19
C PRO A 42 3.75 -8.68 -2.69
N PRO A 43 2.99 -9.70 -2.25
CA PRO A 43 2.61 -9.88 -0.83
C PRO A 43 3.76 -9.81 0.17
N SER A 44 4.94 -10.33 -0.20
CA SER A 44 6.13 -10.30 0.64
C SER A 44 6.58 -8.89 1.04
N VAL A 45 6.33 -7.88 0.20
CA VAL A 45 6.65 -6.48 0.49
C VAL A 45 5.67 -5.92 1.53
N TYR A 46 4.38 -6.19 1.38
CA TYR A 46 3.36 -5.70 2.31
C TYR A 46 3.56 -6.25 3.72
N HIS A 47 3.94 -7.52 3.84
CA HIS A 47 4.15 -8.17 5.14
C HIS A 47 5.31 -7.57 5.96
N GLN A 48 6.19 -6.79 5.33
CA GLN A 48 7.32 -6.14 5.97
C GLN A 48 7.05 -4.66 6.32
N ALA A 49 5.93 -4.10 5.86
CA ALA A 49 5.65 -2.68 5.99
C ALA A 49 5.05 -2.33 7.36
N THR A 50 5.47 -1.20 7.93
CA THR A 50 4.95 -0.68 9.21
C THR A 50 4.43 0.76 9.03
N GLY A 51 3.13 1.02 9.20
CA GLY A 51 2.61 2.39 9.26
C GLY A 51 2.17 2.97 7.91
N ALA A 52 1.48 2.20 7.08
CA ALA A 52 1.36 2.49 5.66
C ALA A 52 -0.04 2.89 5.17
N HIS A 53 -0.03 3.64 4.06
CA HIS A 53 -1.09 3.72 3.08
C HIS A 53 -0.83 2.68 2.00
N LEU A 54 -1.76 1.76 1.79
CA LEU A 54 -1.66 0.71 0.77
C LEU A 54 -2.42 1.14 -0.48
N GLU A 55 -1.72 1.49 -1.55
CA GLU A 55 -2.30 1.88 -2.83
C GLU A 55 -2.28 0.69 -3.81
N GLY A 56 -3.39 -0.07 -3.85
CA GLY A 56 -3.45 -1.38 -4.51
C GLY A 56 -2.98 -2.53 -3.62
N PRO A 57 -3.02 -3.80 -4.10
CA PRO A 57 -3.11 -4.21 -5.50
C PRO A 57 -4.53 -4.42 -6.04
N PHE A 58 -5.56 -4.20 -5.22
CA PHE A 58 -6.97 -4.34 -5.59
C PHE A 58 -7.49 -3.10 -6.33
N ILE A 59 -6.88 -2.78 -7.47
CA ILE A 59 -7.27 -1.64 -8.32
C ILE A 59 -7.66 -2.11 -9.72
N SER A 60 -8.45 -1.31 -10.43
CA SER A 60 -8.87 -1.62 -11.79
C SER A 60 -7.67 -1.70 -12.73
N LYS A 61 -7.61 -2.79 -13.51
CA LYS A 61 -6.59 -2.98 -14.56
C LYS A 61 -6.64 -1.87 -15.62
N GLU A 62 -7.82 -1.35 -15.94
CA GLU A 62 -8.01 -0.27 -16.90
C GLU A 62 -7.50 1.09 -16.38
N LYS A 63 -7.53 1.27 -15.05
CA LYS A 63 -7.09 2.49 -14.37
C LYS A 63 -5.77 2.29 -13.60
N LYS A 64 -4.97 1.29 -13.97
CA LYS A 64 -3.80 0.86 -13.19
C LYS A 64 -2.67 1.89 -13.11
N GLY A 65 -2.63 2.88 -14.01
CA GLY A 65 -1.52 3.85 -14.07
C GLY A 65 -0.14 3.18 -14.06
N ALA A 66 0.72 3.62 -13.14
CA ALA A 66 2.08 3.11 -12.94
C ALA A 66 2.16 1.77 -12.19
N HIS A 67 1.03 1.19 -11.77
CA HIS A 67 1.03 -0.06 -11.00
C HIS A 67 1.39 -1.26 -11.91
N PRO A 68 2.27 -2.16 -11.45
CA PRO A 68 2.65 -3.35 -12.19
C PRO A 68 1.48 -4.31 -12.32
N GLU A 69 1.01 -4.54 -13.54
CA GLU A 69 -0.19 -5.33 -13.82
C GLU A 69 -0.10 -6.77 -13.28
N ARG A 70 1.09 -7.38 -13.35
CA ARG A 70 1.38 -8.73 -12.82
C ARG A 70 1.14 -8.88 -11.31
N CYS A 71 1.14 -7.78 -10.57
CA CYS A 71 0.93 -7.75 -9.13
C CYS A 71 -0.50 -7.38 -8.76
N LEU A 72 -1.37 -7.01 -9.72
CA LEU A 72 -2.78 -6.77 -9.43
C LEU A 72 -3.46 -8.03 -8.88
N ARG A 73 -4.47 -7.82 -8.05
CA ARG A 73 -5.25 -8.88 -7.38
C ARG A 73 -6.73 -8.58 -7.45
N THR A 74 -7.54 -9.62 -7.29
CA THR A 74 -9.01 -9.57 -7.25
C THR A 74 -9.51 -10.19 -5.94
N PHE A 75 -10.79 -9.97 -5.63
CA PHE A 75 -11.47 -10.49 -4.43
C PHE A 75 -12.19 -11.83 -4.69
N GLU A 76 -11.64 -12.67 -5.57
CA GLU A 76 -12.36 -13.83 -6.10
C GLU A 76 -12.60 -14.94 -5.06
N GLU A 77 -11.64 -15.24 -4.19
CA GLU A 77 -11.71 -16.37 -3.27
C GLU A 77 -12.50 -16.04 -2.00
N GLY A 78 -12.41 -14.80 -1.51
CA GLY A 78 -12.95 -14.49 -0.18
C GLY A 78 -13.09 -13.02 0.19
N ALA A 79 -12.87 -12.06 -0.70
CA ALA A 79 -12.96 -10.63 -0.36
C ALA A 79 -12.03 -10.23 0.79
N PHE A 80 -12.50 -10.18 2.04
CA PHE A 80 -11.65 -9.81 3.18
C PHE A 80 -10.53 -10.83 3.43
N GLN A 81 -10.77 -12.12 3.16
CA GLN A 81 -9.72 -13.15 3.23
C GLN A 81 -8.63 -12.91 2.18
N ASP A 82 -8.98 -12.47 0.97
CA ASP A 82 -8.00 -12.12 -0.07
C ASP A 82 -7.16 -10.92 0.36
N LEU A 83 -7.80 -9.95 1.01
CA LEU A 83 -7.15 -8.77 1.53
C LEU A 83 -6.11 -9.14 2.60
N LEU A 84 -6.49 -9.95 3.59
CA LEU A 84 -5.56 -10.42 4.63
C LEU A 84 -4.47 -11.32 4.07
N ALA A 85 -4.76 -12.18 3.09
CA ALA A 85 -3.75 -13.00 2.43
C ALA A 85 -2.73 -12.18 1.63
N THR A 86 -3.14 -10.99 1.16
CA THR A 86 -2.31 -10.09 0.36
C THR A 86 -1.45 -9.16 1.23
N TYR A 87 -2.06 -8.59 2.28
CA TYR A 87 -1.40 -7.58 3.12
C TYR A 87 -0.82 -8.14 4.43
N GLY A 88 -1.22 -9.34 4.85
CA GLY A 88 -0.85 -9.89 6.14
C GLY A 88 -1.60 -9.17 7.27
N SER A 89 -0.84 -8.68 8.26
CA SER A 89 -1.43 -7.88 9.35
C SER A 89 -1.76 -6.47 8.86
N LEU A 90 -2.91 -5.94 9.32
CA LEU A 90 -3.33 -4.57 9.09
C LEU A 90 -3.12 -3.66 10.30
N ASP A 91 -2.48 -4.13 11.39
CA ASP A 91 -2.37 -3.39 12.65
C ASP A 91 -1.73 -2.00 12.50
N CYS A 92 -0.82 -1.89 11.53
CA CYS A 92 -0.10 -0.66 11.21
C CYS A 92 -0.60 0.01 9.92
N VAL A 93 -1.72 -0.42 9.34
CA VAL A 93 -2.28 0.15 8.11
C VAL A 93 -3.31 1.21 8.47
N ARG A 94 -3.25 2.37 7.81
CA ARG A 94 -4.18 3.49 8.08
C ARG A 94 -5.13 3.78 6.93
N ILE A 95 -4.69 3.54 5.70
CA ILE A 95 -5.43 3.86 4.49
C ILE A 95 -5.23 2.72 3.50
N VAL A 96 -6.31 2.28 2.85
CA VAL A 96 -6.26 1.35 1.72
C VAL A 96 -6.97 2.00 0.53
N THR A 97 -6.29 2.12 -0.60
CA THR A 97 -6.89 2.49 -1.88
C THR A 97 -7.19 1.21 -2.65
N LEU A 98 -8.47 1.01 -2.96
CA LEU A 98 -8.94 -0.10 -3.79
C LEU A 98 -10.02 0.40 -4.77
N ALA A 99 -10.24 -0.33 -5.86
CA ALA A 99 -11.25 0.00 -6.87
C ALA A 99 -12.63 -0.48 -6.41
N PRO A 100 -13.58 0.45 -6.12
CA PRO A 100 -14.90 0.08 -5.61
C PRO A 100 -15.75 -0.66 -6.64
N GLU A 101 -15.46 -0.55 -7.94
CA GLU A 101 -16.17 -1.27 -9.00
C GLU A 101 -15.84 -2.77 -9.06
N MET A 102 -14.81 -3.23 -8.35
CA MET A 102 -14.42 -4.64 -8.36
C MET A 102 -15.50 -5.52 -7.74
N LYS A 103 -15.71 -6.70 -8.32
CA LYS A 103 -16.61 -7.70 -7.76
C LYS A 103 -16.20 -7.98 -6.29
N ARG A 104 -17.18 -7.94 -5.37
CA ARG A 104 -17.01 -8.18 -3.93
C ARG A 104 -16.25 -7.11 -3.14
N SER A 105 -15.90 -5.96 -3.75
CA SER A 105 -15.28 -4.82 -3.04
C SER A 105 -16.12 -4.31 -1.85
N SER A 106 -17.45 -4.33 -1.98
CA SER A 106 -18.39 -3.90 -0.94
C SER A 106 -18.40 -4.80 0.29
N GLU A 107 -17.90 -6.04 0.20
CA GLU A 107 -17.75 -6.90 1.38
C GLU A 107 -16.58 -6.44 2.26
N VAL A 108 -15.60 -5.76 1.66
CA VAL A 108 -14.41 -5.21 2.33
C VAL A 108 -14.63 -3.80 2.84
N ILE A 109 -15.40 -2.98 2.12
CA ILE A 109 -15.72 -1.61 2.49
C ILE A 109 -17.01 -1.62 3.32
N GLN A 110 -16.90 -1.39 4.63
CA GLN A 110 -18.04 -1.24 5.54
C GLN A 110 -18.00 0.16 6.17
N GLU A 111 -19.18 0.74 6.41
CA GLU A 111 -19.36 2.03 7.09
C GLU A 111 -19.30 1.91 8.62
#